data_AF-A0A9X3LZW5-F1
#
_entry.id   AF-A0A9X3LZW5-F1
#
_cell.length_a   1.000
_cell.length_b   1.000
_cell.length_c   1.000
_cell.angle_alpha   90.00
_cell.angle_beta   90.00
_cell.angle_gamma   90.00
#
_symmetry.space_group_name_H-M   'P 1'
#
loop_
_entity.id
_entity.type
_entity.pdbx_description
1 polymer ?
#
loop_
_entity_poly.entity_id
_entity_poly.type
_entity_poly.pdbx_seq_one_letter_code
_entity_poly.pdbx_strand_id
1 'polypeptide(L)'
;MSARLILEDEPGAWVEFTCGGVRYRARRDPMFLGFEDLGQLLENPRILWRLYDESSRVKSMTAAMLSGGLSGQLKAYLEACGLSIFKLALAAHAVEDIDLLEVDLLRIGIDVRDWLDPDGPLSTRRVVALYQDLLERPESRVGAKRMDIKPADKAALAVSLFQTSQMDKGFEHPFLKSPKDLEKEAEQARIAAEKRERMGQDRRRVLSDGSSRSFKSSQAESLRMLQELNPT
;
A
#
# COMPACT_ATOMS: atom_id res chain seq x y z
N MET A 1 -16.66 23.65 23.03
CA MET A 1 -15.49 22.86 23.48
C MET A 1 -14.50 22.79 22.33
N SER A 2 -13.27 23.26 22.53
CA SER A 2 -12.23 23.28 21.49
C SER A 2 -11.76 21.84 21.22
N ALA A 3 -11.62 21.45 19.95
CA ALA A 3 -11.07 20.15 19.56
C ALA A 3 -9.68 19.88 20.18
N ARG A 4 -8.95 20.93 20.63
CA ARG A 4 -7.70 20.82 21.39
C ARG A 4 -7.83 19.96 22.66
N LEU A 5 -8.94 20.06 23.40
CA LEU A 5 -9.14 19.37 24.68
C LEU A 5 -9.38 17.85 24.55
N ILE A 6 -9.76 17.36 23.37
CA ILE A 6 -9.93 15.91 23.11
C ILE A 6 -8.57 15.28 22.70
N LEU A 7 -7.57 16.11 22.44
CA LEU A 7 -6.40 15.78 21.64
C LEU A 7 -5.06 16.04 22.36
N GLU A 8 -5.06 16.74 23.49
CA GLU A 8 -3.87 16.93 24.32
C GLU A 8 -3.51 15.61 25.04
N ASP A 9 -2.67 14.78 24.40
CA ASP A 9 -1.74 13.94 25.13
C ASP A 9 -0.76 14.94 25.80
N GLU A 10 -0.69 15.00 27.14
CA GLU A 10 0.25 15.91 27.83
C GLU A 10 1.66 15.78 27.24
N PRO A 11 2.25 16.85 26.66
CA PRO A 11 3.59 16.80 26.10
C PRO A 11 4.62 16.50 27.21
N GLY A 12 5.58 15.64 26.91
CA GLY A 12 6.67 15.30 27.85
C GLY A 12 6.38 14.19 28.88
N ALA A 13 5.22 13.54 28.82
CA ALA A 13 4.86 12.50 29.79
C ALA A 13 5.75 11.25 29.69
N TRP A 14 6.01 10.66 30.86
CA TRP A 14 6.56 9.31 30.95
C TRP A 14 5.41 8.30 30.90
N VAL A 15 5.66 7.13 30.31
CA VAL A 15 4.78 5.97 30.36
C VAL A 15 5.44 4.88 31.18
N GLU A 16 4.62 4.13 31.92
CA GLU A 16 5.07 2.94 32.64
C GLU A 16 4.40 1.70 32.06
N PHE A 17 5.17 0.62 31.97
CA PHE A 17 4.69 -0.65 31.45
C PHE A 17 5.43 -1.80 32.12
N THR A 18 4.92 -3.02 31.94
CA THR A 18 5.50 -4.22 32.55
C THR A 18 5.83 -5.24 31.49
N CYS A 19 7.04 -5.81 31.57
CA CYS A 19 7.48 -6.87 30.68
C CYS A 19 8.26 -7.90 31.50
N GLY A 20 7.88 -9.19 31.40
CA GLY A 20 8.53 -10.26 32.16
C GLY A 20 8.48 -10.07 33.68
N GLY A 21 7.40 -9.47 34.21
CA GLY A 21 7.24 -9.18 35.64
C GLY A 21 8.04 -7.98 36.17
N VAL A 22 8.79 -7.27 35.31
CA VAL A 22 9.55 -6.09 35.68
C VAL A 22 8.84 -4.83 35.17
N ARG A 23 8.72 -3.82 36.04
CA ARG A 23 8.18 -2.49 35.68
C ARG A 23 9.28 -1.61 35.09
N TYR A 24 8.98 -1.02 33.94
CA TYR A 24 9.82 -0.08 33.20
C TYR A 24 9.10 1.26 33.07
N ARG A 25 9.90 2.32 32.92
CA ARG A 25 9.46 3.69 32.67
C ARG A 25 10.22 4.26 31.48
N ALA A 26 9.48 4.80 30.52
CA ALA A 26 10.00 5.34 29.26
C ALA A 26 9.32 6.65 28.88
N ARG A 27 9.88 7.42 27.96
CA ARG A 27 9.15 8.55 27.34
C ARG A 27 7.91 8.01 26.63
N ARG A 28 6.79 8.72 26.73
CA ARG A 28 5.51 8.30 26.14
C ARG A 28 5.52 8.34 24.61
N ASP A 29 6.31 9.22 24.01
CA ASP A 29 6.39 9.34 22.56
C ASP A 29 7.72 8.79 22.03
N PRO A 30 7.70 7.83 21.09
CA PRO A 30 8.90 7.37 20.40
C PRO A 30 9.67 8.49 19.68
N MET A 31 9.02 9.58 19.27
CA MET A 31 9.68 10.71 18.60
C MET A 31 10.72 11.43 19.47
N PHE A 32 10.75 11.19 20.78
CA PHE A 32 11.87 11.60 21.65
C PHE A 32 13.24 11.05 21.23
N LEU A 33 13.28 10.04 20.36
CA LEU A 33 14.51 9.56 19.73
C LEU A 33 15.01 10.44 18.60
N GLY A 34 14.13 11.27 18.03
CA GLY A 34 14.33 11.93 16.75
C GLY A 34 13.87 11.07 15.58
N PHE A 35 13.60 11.74 14.46
CA PHE A 35 13.03 11.12 13.25
C PHE A 35 13.97 10.06 12.63
N GLU A 36 15.30 10.24 12.74
CA GLU A 36 16.29 9.29 12.21
C GLU A 36 16.26 7.92 12.93
N ASP A 37 16.15 7.96 14.25
CA ASP A 37 16.20 6.78 15.11
C ASP A 37 14.83 6.10 15.23
N LEU A 38 13.74 6.81 14.96
CA LEU A 38 12.37 6.27 15.00
C LEU A 38 12.20 5.10 14.02
N GLY A 39 12.69 5.24 12.79
CA GLY A 39 12.64 4.19 11.76
C GLY A 39 13.52 2.99 12.11
N GLN A 40 14.67 3.24 12.74
CA GLN A 40 15.62 2.20 13.12
C GLN A 40 15.13 1.33 14.29
N LEU A 41 14.10 1.77 15.02
CA LEU A 41 13.62 1.09 16.22
C LEU A 41 13.10 -0.33 15.94
N LEU A 42 12.61 -0.58 14.72
CA LEU A 42 12.16 -1.90 14.26
C LEU A 42 13.34 -2.85 13.99
N GLU A 43 14.44 -2.33 13.46
CA GLU A 43 15.63 -3.11 13.10
C GLU A 43 16.56 -3.31 14.31
N ASN A 44 16.66 -2.29 15.15
CA ASN A 44 17.51 -2.26 16.32
C ASN A 44 16.73 -1.86 17.59
N PRO A 45 16.06 -2.81 18.26
CA PRO A 45 15.31 -2.55 19.48
C PRO A 45 16.17 -2.04 20.66
N ARG A 46 17.51 -2.01 20.56
CA ARG A 46 18.39 -1.44 21.60
C ARG A 46 18.28 0.07 21.70
N ILE A 47 17.83 0.73 20.63
CA ILE A 47 17.59 2.17 20.61
C ILE A 47 16.54 2.56 21.66
N LEU A 48 15.62 1.64 22.00
CA LEU A 48 14.62 1.80 23.07
C LEU A 48 15.23 2.24 24.41
N TRP A 49 16.47 1.86 24.71
CA TRP A 49 17.16 2.26 25.95
C TRP A 49 17.33 3.77 26.08
N ARG A 50 17.38 4.52 24.98
CA ARG A 50 17.45 5.99 25.00
C ARG A 50 16.15 6.62 25.49
N LEU A 51 15.02 5.94 25.31
CA LEU A 51 13.71 6.39 25.80
C LEU A 51 13.49 6.08 27.28
N TYR A 52 14.25 5.16 27.86
CA TYR A 52 14.11 4.77 29.26
C TYR A 52 14.73 5.79 30.21
N ASP A 53 14.13 5.88 31.40
CA ASP A 53 14.80 6.49 32.54
C ASP A 53 16.02 5.66 32.96
N GLU A 54 16.90 6.24 33.76
CA GLU A 54 18.16 5.60 34.12
C GLU A 54 17.97 4.24 34.80
N SER A 55 16.99 4.14 35.71
CA SER A 55 16.67 2.88 36.41
C SER A 55 16.18 1.80 35.45
N SER A 56 15.25 2.14 34.56
CA SER A 56 14.67 1.19 33.60
C SER A 56 15.65 0.79 32.51
N ARG A 57 16.56 1.70 32.14
CA ARG A 57 17.68 1.42 31.24
C ARG A 57 18.58 0.32 31.80
N VAL A 58 19.03 0.47 33.05
CA VAL A 58 19.88 -0.54 33.70
C VAL A 58 19.14 -1.88 33.80
N LYS A 59 17.90 -1.89 34.29
CA LYS A 59 17.06 -3.09 34.37
C LYS A 59 16.94 -3.80 33.02
N SER A 60 16.67 -3.04 31.96
CA SER A 60 16.50 -3.57 30.61
C SER A 60 17.79 -4.14 30.04
N MET A 61 18.92 -3.45 30.21
CA MET A 61 20.23 -3.93 29.77
C MET A 61 20.59 -5.23 30.47
N THR A 62 20.40 -5.31 31.80
CA THR A 62 20.64 -6.54 32.56
C THR A 62 19.71 -7.68 32.11
N ALA A 63 18.42 -7.40 31.94
CA ALA A 63 17.46 -8.40 31.45
C ALA A 63 17.81 -8.90 30.04
N ALA A 64 18.22 -8.00 29.14
CA ALA A 64 18.62 -8.34 27.77
C ALA A 64 19.87 -9.21 27.73
N MET A 65 20.85 -8.96 28.62
CA MET A 65 22.06 -9.78 28.73
C MET A 65 21.78 -11.18 29.29
N LEU A 66 20.88 -11.30 30.28
CA LEU A 66 20.62 -12.57 30.97
C LEU A 66 19.60 -13.45 30.27
N SER A 67 18.56 -12.84 29.70
CA SER A 67 17.35 -13.54 29.24
C SER A 67 16.87 -13.12 27.86
N GLY A 68 17.55 -12.17 27.22
CA GLY A 68 17.08 -11.58 25.97
C GLY A 68 15.77 -10.81 26.15
N GLY A 69 14.86 -10.91 25.18
CA GLY A 69 13.49 -10.37 25.32
C GLY A 69 13.33 -8.89 24.98
N LEU A 70 14.31 -8.26 24.34
CA LEU A 70 14.26 -6.84 23.96
C LEU A 70 13.08 -6.53 23.01
N SER A 71 12.76 -7.44 22.08
CA SER A 71 11.59 -7.31 21.22
C SER A 71 10.27 -7.37 21.99
N GLY A 72 10.23 -8.15 23.08
CA GLY A 72 9.08 -8.20 23.99
C GLY A 72 8.91 -6.89 24.77
N GLN A 73 10.04 -6.31 25.21
CA GLN A 73 10.03 -4.98 25.85
C GLN A 73 9.59 -3.90 24.87
N LEU A 74 10.05 -3.95 23.62
CA LEU A 74 9.61 -3.03 22.57
C LEU A 74 8.10 -3.14 22.33
N LYS A 75 7.57 -4.37 22.20
CA LYS A 75 6.14 -4.57 22.02
C LYS A 75 5.32 -4.01 23.19
N ALA A 76 5.73 -4.31 24.43
CA ALA A 76 5.05 -3.81 25.63
C ALA A 76 5.12 -2.29 25.75
N TYR A 77 6.26 -1.69 25.38
CA TYR A 77 6.42 -0.24 25.31
C TYR A 77 5.45 0.38 24.29
N LEU A 78 5.42 -0.12 23.05
CA LEU A 78 4.54 0.40 22.01
C LEU A 78 3.06 0.31 22.42
N GLU A 79 2.65 -0.83 22.99
CA GLU A 79 1.29 -1.00 23.51
C GLU A 79 0.93 0.06 24.56
N ALA A 80 1.86 0.38 25.46
CA ALA A 80 1.67 1.42 26.47
C ALA A 80 1.57 2.83 25.86
N CYS A 81 2.24 3.08 24.73
CA CYS A 81 2.12 4.31 23.95
C CYS A 81 0.85 4.36 23.08
N GLY A 82 0.01 3.31 23.08
CA GLY A 82 -1.14 3.19 22.17
C GLY A 82 -0.75 2.91 20.71
N LEU A 83 0.47 2.45 20.50
CA LEU A 83 1.04 2.05 19.23
C LEU A 83 1.11 0.52 19.12
N SER A 84 1.16 0.03 17.90
CA SER A 84 1.51 -1.35 17.58
C SER A 84 2.77 -1.33 16.72
N ILE A 85 3.40 -2.50 16.52
CA ILE A 85 4.54 -2.63 15.60
C ILE A 85 4.18 -2.10 14.20
N PHE A 86 2.96 -2.39 13.73
CA PHE A 86 2.46 -1.87 12.46
C PHE A 86 2.33 -0.34 12.47
N LYS A 87 1.84 0.25 13.55
CA LYS A 87 1.74 1.71 13.69
C LYS A 87 3.11 2.38 13.77
N LEU A 88 4.11 1.72 14.36
CA LEU A 88 5.49 2.20 14.35
C LEU A 88 6.07 2.19 12.93
N ALA A 89 5.82 1.13 12.15
CA ALA A 89 6.23 1.08 10.74
C ALA A 89 5.55 2.18 9.92
N LEU A 90 4.26 2.47 10.18
CA LEU A 90 3.59 3.60 9.55
C LEU A 90 4.16 4.95 9.97
N ALA A 91 4.59 5.10 11.22
CA ALA A 91 5.28 6.30 11.66
C ALA A 91 6.61 6.49 10.92
N ALA A 92 7.36 5.41 10.70
CA ALA A 92 8.58 5.44 9.89
C ALA A 92 8.30 5.87 8.45
N HIS A 93 7.27 5.30 7.81
CA HIS A 93 6.85 5.73 6.47
C HIS A 93 6.37 7.19 6.44
N ALA A 94 5.70 7.67 7.49
CA ALA A 94 5.30 9.06 7.59
C ALA A 94 6.50 10.01 7.66
N VAL A 95 7.62 9.57 8.25
CA VAL A 95 8.90 10.31 8.22
C VAL A 95 9.53 10.28 6.82
N GLU A 96 9.46 9.15 6.10
CA GLU A 96 9.94 9.07 4.71
C GLU A 96 9.16 9.99 3.76
N ASP A 97 7.85 10.14 4.01
CA ASP A 97 6.92 10.97 3.23
C ASP A 97 6.69 12.35 3.83
N ILE A 98 7.63 12.86 4.65
CA ILE A 98 7.39 14.05 5.47
C ILE A 98 7.04 15.31 4.66
N ASP A 99 7.65 15.49 3.50
CA ASP A 99 7.36 16.63 2.61
C ASP A 99 5.90 16.61 2.11
N LEU A 100 5.37 15.41 1.83
CA LEU A 100 3.99 15.24 1.37
C LEU A 100 3.01 15.37 2.53
N LEU A 101 3.39 14.80 3.67
CA LEU A 101 2.63 14.88 4.90
C LEU A 101 2.51 16.32 5.40
N GLU A 102 3.58 17.12 5.33
CA GLU A 102 3.57 18.54 5.71
C GLU A 102 2.51 19.31 4.92
N VAL A 103 2.45 19.11 3.60
CA VAL A 103 1.44 19.76 2.75
C VAL A 103 0.02 19.36 3.16
N ASP A 104 -0.22 18.09 3.47
CA ASP A 104 -1.53 17.60 3.88
C ASP A 104 -1.93 18.05 5.29
N LEU A 105 -0.98 18.09 6.24
CA LEU A 105 -1.21 18.61 7.59
C LEU A 105 -1.50 20.11 7.58
N LEU A 106 -0.76 20.89 6.78
CA LEU A 106 -0.98 22.33 6.64
C LEU A 106 -2.38 22.65 6.10
N ARG A 107 -2.94 21.80 5.22
CA ARG A 107 -4.33 21.94 4.74
C ARG A 107 -5.37 21.79 5.86
N ILE A 108 -5.03 21.05 6.90
CA ILE A 108 -5.89 20.80 8.07
C ILE A 108 -5.55 21.78 9.22
N GLY A 109 -4.55 22.65 9.02
CA GLY A 109 -4.12 23.64 10.01
C GLY A 109 -3.21 23.07 11.10
N ILE A 110 -2.49 21.98 10.81
CA ILE A 110 -1.53 21.34 11.71
C ILE A 110 -0.13 21.55 11.13
N ASP A 111 0.84 21.92 11.97
CA ASP A 111 2.25 22.01 11.57
C ASP A 111 2.94 20.66 11.85
N VAL A 112 3.74 20.17 10.91
CA VAL A 112 4.52 18.95 11.09
C VAL A 112 5.60 19.13 12.17
N ARG A 113 6.05 20.37 12.40
CA ARG A 113 7.01 20.70 13.46
C ARG A 113 6.47 20.38 14.85
N ASP A 114 5.16 20.49 15.05
CA ASP A 114 4.52 20.13 16.32
C ASP A 114 4.69 18.64 16.66
N TRP A 115 4.98 17.80 15.66
CA TRP A 115 5.31 16.39 15.85
C TRP A 115 6.81 16.14 15.91
N LEU A 116 7.60 16.81 15.06
CA LEU A 116 9.04 16.63 15.02
C LEU A 116 9.74 17.12 16.28
N ASP A 117 9.17 18.13 16.96
CA ASP A 117 9.62 18.57 18.27
C ASP A 117 9.10 17.59 19.35
N PRO A 118 9.98 16.92 20.12
CA PRO A 118 9.56 16.04 21.21
C PRO A 118 8.71 16.73 22.29
N ASP A 119 8.89 18.04 22.49
CA ASP A 119 8.09 18.84 23.41
C ASP A 119 6.84 19.44 22.74
N GLY A 120 6.66 19.16 21.44
CA GLY A 120 5.53 19.59 20.64
C GLY A 120 4.21 18.94 21.05
N PRO A 121 3.06 19.56 20.72
CA PRO A 121 1.74 19.09 21.15
C PRO A 121 1.19 17.91 20.33
N LEU A 122 1.89 17.45 19.29
CA LEU A 122 1.40 16.43 18.36
C LEU A 122 2.13 15.10 18.55
N SER A 123 1.47 14.13 19.18
CA SER A 123 2.06 12.82 19.44
C SER A 123 2.15 11.92 18.18
N THR A 124 3.15 11.04 18.13
CA THR A 124 3.32 10.02 17.06
C THR A 124 2.08 9.16 16.90
N ARG A 125 1.41 8.80 18.00
CA ARG A 125 0.13 8.07 17.96
C ARG A 125 -0.92 8.78 17.12
N ARG A 126 -1.00 10.11 17.24
CA ARG A 126 -1.97 10.94 16.53
C ARG A 126 -1.56 11.14 15.07
N VAL A 127 -0.27 11.39 14.82
CA VAL A 127 0.24 11.46 13.44
C VAL A 127 -0.03 10.17 12.70
N VAL A 128 0.21 9.01 13.29
CA VAL A 128 -0.09 7.73 12.65
C VAL A 128 -1.58 7.58 12.34
N ALA A 129 -2.46 8.01 13.25
CA ALA A 129 -3.90 7.96 12.99
C ALA A 129 -4.32 8.87 11.82
N LEU A 130 -3.77 10.08 11.75
CA LEU A 130 -3.98 11.00 10.63
C LEU A 130 -3.38 10.45 9.33
N TYR A 131 -2.17 9.91 9.40
CA TYR A 131 -1.47 9.34 8.26
C TYR A 131 -2.23 8.15 7.66
N GLN A 132 -2.79 7.28 8.51
CA GLN A 132 -3.66 6.18 8.08
C GLN A 132 -4.88 6.68 7.30
N ASP A 133 -5.56 7.70 7.81
CA ASP A 133 -6.72 8.31 7.15
C ASP A 133 -6.33 9.01 5.83
N LEU A 134 -5.20 9.73 5.79
CA LEU A 134 -4.69 10.36 4.57
C LEU A 134 -4.30 9.32 3.51
N LEU A 135 -3.68 8.21 3.90
CA LEU A 135 -3.32 7.12 2.98
C LEU A 135 -4.52 6.48 2.28
N GLU A 136 -5.72 6.61 2.83
CA GLU A 136 -6.96 6.09 2.22
C GLU A 136 -7.64 7.13 1.31
N ARG A 137 -7.24 8.39 1.41
CA ARG A 137 -7.82 9.52 0.70
C ARG A 137 -7.02 9.86 -0.56
N PRO A 138 -7.58 9.66 -1.77
CA PRO A 138 -6.89 9.98 -3.01
C PRO A 138 -6.63 11.49 -3.20
N GLU A 139 -7.38 12.36 -2.50
CA GLU A 139 -7.20 13.82 -2.52
C GLU A 139 -6.00 14.32 -1.71
N SER A 140 -5.48 13.50 -0.79
CA SER A 140 -4.26 13.80 -0.06
C SER A 140 -3.05 13.54 -0.96
N ARG A 141 -1.95 14.27 -0.73
CA ARG A 141 -0.68 14.04 -1.42
C ARG A 141 -0.10 12.67 -1.09
N VAL A 142 -0.18 12.27 0.17
CA VAL A 142 0.29 10.95 0.64
C VAL A 142 -0.53 9.82 0.00
N GLY A 143 -1.86 9.90 0.06
CA GLY A 143 -2.77 8.91 -0.53
C GLY A 143 -2.66 8.85 -2.05
N ALA A 144 -2.52 10.00 -2.72
CA ALA A 144 -2.27 10.04 -4.16
C ALA A 144 -0.95 9.36 -4.55
N LYS A 145 0.14 9.54 -3.77
CA LYS A 145 1.40 8.81 -3.99
C LYS A 145 1.20 7.30 -3.83
N ARG A 146 0.49 6.87 -2.78
CA ARG A 146 0.18 5.45 -2.54
C ARG A 146 -0.61 4.81 -3.68
N MET A 147 -1.57 5.54 -4.23
CA MET A 147 -2.43 5.06 -5.33
C MET A 147 -1.82 5.31 -6.73
N ASP A 148 -0.60 5.88 -6.81
CA ASP A 148 0.08 6.29 -8.05
C ASP A 148 -0.77 7.23 -8.94
N ILE A 149 -1.54 8.12 -8.30
CA ILE A 149 -2.42 9.08 -8.96
C ILE A 149 -1.75 10.45 -9.02
N LYS A 150 -1.83 11.14 -10.17
CA LYS A 150 -1.46 12.57 -10.26
C LYS A 150 -2.55 13.43 -9.60
N PRO A 151 -2.28 14.10 -8.45
CA PRO A 151 -3.31 14.83 -7.70
C PRO A 151 -3.88 16.05 -8.45
N ALA A 152 -3.19 16.53 -9.48
CA ALA A 152 -3.60 17.68 -10.28
C ALA A 152 -4.75 17.36 -11.26
N ASP A 153 -5.03 16.07 -11.51
CA ASP A 153 -6.03 15.67 -12.49
C ASP A 153 -7.39 15.43 -11.81
N LYS A 154 -8.31 16.39 -11.95
CA LYS A 154 -9.66 16.35 -11.33
C LYS A 154 -10.46 15.12 -11.78
N ALA A 155 -10.19 14.60 -12.98
CA ALA A 155 -10.80 13.38 -13.47
C ALA A 155 -10.31 12.15 -12.68
N ALA A 156 -9.01 12.07 -12.38
CA ALA A 156 -8.44 10.98 -11.62
C ALA A 156 -8.93 10.96 -10.15
N LEU A 157 -9.11 12.13 -9.55
CA LEU A 157 -9.73 12.28 -8.21
C LEU A 157 -11.20 11.86 -8.20
N ALA A 158 -11.99 12.28 -9.19
CA ALA A 158 -13.40 11.89 -9.27
C ALA A 158 -13.57 10.38 -9.47
N VAL A 159 -12.70 9.75 -10.26
CA VAL A 159 -12.72 8.30 -10.52
C VAL A 159 -12.25 7.51 -9.29
N SER A 160 -11.21 7.95 -8.57
CA SER A 160 -10.77 7.28 -7.34
C SER A 160 -11.77 7.38 -6.19
N LEU A 161 -12.40 8.55 -6.00
CA LEU A 161 -13.52 8.75 -5.07
C LEU A 161 -14.72 7.86 -5.44
N PHE A 162 -15.04 7.75 -6.74
CA PHE A 162 -16.10 6.87 -7.21
C PHE A 162 -15.77 5.40 -6.95
N GLN A 163 -14.53 4.96 -7.18
CA GLN A 163 -14.12 3.56 -7.01
C GLN A 163 -13.99 3.15 -5.53
N THR A 164 -13.45 4.00 -4.66
CA THR A 164 -13.43 3.77 -3.20
C THR A 164 -14.84 3.66 -2.62
N SER A 165 -15.81 4.42 -3.17
CA SER A 165 -17.22 4.32 -2.77
C SER A 165 -17.97 3.08 -3.28
N GLN A 166 -17.45 2.37 -4.30
CA GLN A 166 -18.12 1.25 -4.97
C GLN A 166 -17.34 -0.08 -4.92
N MET A 167 -16.44 -0.24 -3.95
CA MET A 167 -15.47 -1.35 -3.86
C MET A 167 -16.03 -2.79 -3.89
N ASP A 168 -17.35 -3.00 -3.79
CA ASP A 168 -17.97 -4.34 -3.82
C ASP A 168 -17.96 -5.07 -5.19
N LYS A 169 -17.52 -4.43 -6.29
CA LYS A 169 -17.73 -4.99 -7.65
C LYS A 169 -16.50 -5.30 -8.50
N GLY A 170 -15.28 -5.22 -7.95
CA GLY A 170 -14.07 -5.71 -8.64
C GLY A 170 -13.78 -5.08 -10.01
N PHE A 171 -14.34 -3.89 -10.27
CA PHE A 171 -14.13 -3.18 -11.53
C PHE A 171 -13.13 -2.05 -11.30
N GLU A 172 -11.89 -2.25 -11.76
CA GLU A 172 -10.85 -1.23 -11.72
C GLU A 172 -10.92 -0.39 -12.99
N HIS A 173 -11.17 0.92 -12.84
CA HIS A 173 -11.39 1.80 -13.97
C HIS A 173 -10.06 2.04 -14.74
N PRO A 174 -10.04 2.05 -16.09
CA PRO A 174 -8.81 2.13 -16.89
C PRO A 174 -7.89 3.34 -16.60
N PHE A 175 -8.43 4.40 -16.01
CA PHE A 175 -7.69 5.60 -15.63
C PHE A 175 -6.89 5.49 -14.32
N LEU A 176 -7.15 4.47 -13.50
CA LEU A 176 -6.43 4.21 -12.25
C LEU A 176 -5.33 3.15 -12.41
N LYS A 177 -5.18 2.61 -13.61
CA LYS A 177 -4.09 1.70 -13.92
C LYS A 177 -2.78 2.50 -13.87
N SER A 178 -1.81 1.96 -13.13
CA SER A 178 -0.48 2.57 -13.07
C SER A 178 0.07 2.69 -14.50
N PRO A 179 0.96 3.67 -14.78
CA PRO A 179 1.61 3.78 -16.08
C PRO A 179 2.29 2.45 -16.51
N LYS A 180 2.82 1.70 -15.54
CA LYS A 180 3.41 0.37 -15.77
C LYS A 180 2.38 -0.68 -16.17
N ASP A 181 1.15 -0.61 -15.65
CA ASP A 181 0.08 -1.53 -15.99
C ASP A 181 -0.55 -1.18 -17.35
N LEU A 182 -0.62 0.11 -17.68
CA LEU A 182 -1.01 0.57 -19.02
C LEU A 182 -0.01 0.11 -20.10
N GLU A 183 1.29 0.16 -19.82
CA GLU A 183 2.34 -0.36 -20.71
C GLU A 183 2.20 -1.88 -20.92
N LYS A 184 1.96 -2.64 -19.85
CA LYS A 184 1.73 -4.09 -19.93
C LYS A 184 0.47 -4.44 -20.73
N GLU A 185 -0.62 -3.69 -20.56
CA GLU A 185 -1.84 -3.90 -21.34
C GLU A 185 -1.66 -3.54 -22.81
N ALA A 186 -0.91 -2.47 -23.11
CA ALA A 186 -0.58 -2.11 -24.49
C ALA A 186 0.28 -3.20 -25.16
N GLU A 187 1.22 -3.79 -24.42
CA GLU A 187 2.06 -4.89 -24.90
C GLU A 187 1.24 -6.17 -25.10
N GLN A 188 0.36 -6.51 -24.17
CA GLN A 188 -0.58 -7.63 -24.31
C GLN A 188 -1.56 -7.42 -25.48
N ALA A 189 -2.02 -6.19 -25.70
CA ALA A 189 -2.87 -5.83 -26.83
C ALA A 189 -2.13 -5.98 -28.17
N ARG A 190 -0.84 -5.58 -28.23
CA ARG A 190 0.01 -5.83 -29.40
C ARG A 190 0.18 -7.32 -29.67
N ILE A 191 0.49 -8.12 -28.65
CA ILE A 191 0.64 -9.57 -28.79
C ILE A 191 -0.68 -10.23 -29.21
N ALA A 192 -1.82 -9.76 -28.68
CA ALA A 192 -3.14 -10.27 -29.04
C ALA A 192 -3.56 -9.87 -30.47
N ALA A 193 -3.22 -8.66 -30.91
CA ALA A 193 -3.41 -8.22 -32.29
C ALA A 193 -2.56 -9.05 -33.26
N GLU A 194 -1.29 -9.27 -32.95
CA GLU A 194 -0.38 -10.10 -33.74
C GLU A 194 -0.86 -11.56 -33.80
N LYS A 195 -1.34 -12.12 -32.68
CA LYS A 195 -1.98 -13.45 -32.67
C LYS A 195 -3.24 -13.50 -33.53
N ARG A 196 -4.08 -12.46 -33.51
CA ARG A 196 -5.28 -12.38 -34.37
C ARG A 196 -4.92 -12.30 -35.86
N GLU A 197 -3.87 -11.57 -36.21
CA GLU A 197 -3.39 -11.48 -37.59
C GLU A 197 -2.83 -12.82 -38.08
N ARG A 198 -2.03 -13.53 -37.27
CA ARG A 198 -1.57 -14.89 -37.58
C ARG A 198 -2.73 -15.86 -37.78
N MET A 199 -3.71 -15.88 -36.87
CA MET A 199 -4.90 -16.72 -37.01
C MET A 199 -5.75 -16.37 -38.24
N GLY A 200 -5.78 -15.08 -38.65
CA GLY A 200 -6.46 -14.63 -39.86
C GLY A 200 -5.74 -15.06 -41.16
N GLN A 201 -4.41 -15.08 -41.15
CA GLN A 201 -3.60 -15.57 -42.27
C GLN A 201 -3.69 -17.10 -42.41
N ASP A 202 -3.69 -17.84 -41.30
CA ASP A 202 -3.87 -19.29 -41.31
C ASP A 202 -5.26 -19.68 -41.82
N ARG A 203 -6.33 -18.97 -41.40
CA ARG A 203 -7.68 -19.17 -41.97
C ARG A 203 -7.76 -18.87 -43.46
N ARG A 204 -7.05 -17.84 -43.96
CA ARG A 204 -6.98 -17.54 -45.40
C ARG A 204 -6.24 -18.62 -46.19
N ARG A 205 -5.15 -19.19 -45.65
CA ARG A 205 -4.41 -20.30 -46.28
C ARG A 205 -5.22 -21.59 -46.37
N VAL A 206 -5.95 -21.94 -45.31
CA VAL A 206 -6.83 -23.13 -45.32
C VAL A 206 -7.96 -23.00 -46.36
N LEU A 207 -8.48 -21.79 -46.57
CA LEU A 207 -9.52 -21.52 -47.58
C LEU A 207 -8.96 -21.45 -49.03
N SER A 208 -7.70 -21.06 -49.22
CA SER A 208 -7.08 -21.02 -50.56
C SER A 208 -6.65 -22.41 -51.05
N ASP A 209 -6.19 -23.28 -50.15
CA ASP A 209 -5.69 -24.61 -50.53
C ASP A 209 -6.80 -25.67 -50.66
N GLY A 210 -8.01 -25.39 -50.14
CA GLY A 210 -9.13 -26.34 -50.14
C GLY A 210 -10.12 -26.26 -51.33
N SER A 211 -10.06 -25.25 -52.20
CA SER A 211 -11.24 -24.90 -53.03
C SER A 211 -11.20 -25.25 -54.53
N SER A 212 -10.20 -25.97 -55.04
CA SER A 212 -10.15 -26.25 -56.50
C SER A 212 -10.03 -27.71 -56.93
N ARG A 213 -9.64 -28.65 -56.04
CA ARG A 213 -9.54 -30.08 -56.39
C ARG A 213 -10.66 -30.97 -55.83
N SER A 214 -11.20 -30.66 -54.65
CA SER A 214 -12.19 -31.53 -53.97
C SER A 214 -13.62 -31.40 -54.54
N PHE A 215 -14.06 -30.22 -54.99
CA PHE A 215 -15.44 -30.06 -55.46
C PHE A 215 -15.72 -30.72 -56.82
N LYS A 216 -14.74 -30.75 -57.74
CA LYS A 216 -14.90 -31.39 -59.05
C LYS A 216 -14.92 -32.92 -58.96
N SER A 217 -14.14 -33.52 -58.06
CA SER A 217 -14.15 -34.97 -57.84
C SER A 217 -15.46 -35.42 -57.19
N SER A 218 -15.95 -34.68 -56.18
CA SER A 218 -17.19 -35.02 -55.49
C SER A 218 -18.44 -34.83 -56.36
N GLN A 219 -18.47 -33.83 -57.25
CA GLN A 219 -19.55 -33.69 -58.23
C GLN A 219 -19.53 -34.81 -59.28
N ALA A 220 -18.35 -35.23 -59.76
CA ALA A 220 -18.23 -36.31 -60.74
C ALA A 220 -18.63 -37.67 -60.16
N GLU A 221 -18.28 -37.93 -58.90
CA GLU A 221 -18.65 -39.16 -58.18
C GLU A 221 -20.14 -39.22 -57.86
N SER A 222 -20.75 -38.08 -57.47
CA SER A 222 -22.20 -37.97 -57.24
C SER A 222 -23.01 -38.14 -58.53
N LEU A 223 -22.52 -37.62 -59.66
CA LEU A 223 -23.15 -37.80 -60.98
C LEU A 223 -23.10 -39.26 -61.46
N ARG A 224 -22.00 -39.98 -61.19
CA ARG A 224 -21.90 -41.42 -61.50
C ARG A 224 -22.88 -42.25 -60.67
N MET A 225 -22.98 -42.00 -59.36
CA MET A 225 -23.94 -42.70 -58.51
C MET A 225 -25.40 -42.47 -58.94
N LEU A 226 -25.74 -41.27 -59.44
CA LEU A 226 -27.08 -40.98 -59.98
C LEU A 226 -27.37 -41.70 -61.31
N GLN A 227 -26.35 -41.98 -62.13
CA GLN A 227 -26.50 -42.77 -63.35
C GLN A 227 -26.65 -44.27 -63.06
N GLU A 228 -26.01 -44.78 -62.00
CA GLU A 228 -26.15 -46.18 -61.57
C GLU A 228 -27.50 -46.49 -60.90
N LEU A 229 -28.17 -45.48 -60.33
CA LEU A 229 -29.48 -45.62 -59.67
C LEU A 229 -30.69 -45.49 -60.60
N ASN A 230 -30.50 -45.13 -61.87
CA ASN A 230 -31.55 -45.11 -62.90
C ASN A 230 -31.22 -46.12 -64.02
N PRO A 231 -31.38 -47.43 -63.78
CA PRO A 231 -31.37 -48.41 -64.86
C PRO A 231 -32.69 -48.31 -65.65
N THR A 232 -32.62 -48.09 -66.96
CA THR A 232 -33.64 -48.58 -67.89
C THR A 232 -33.55 -50.10 -68.01
#